data_AF-A0A849TRA1-F1
#
_entry.id   AF-A0A849TRA1-F1
#
_cell.length_a   1.000
_cell.length_b   1.000
_cell.length_c   1.000
_cell.angle_alpha   90.00
_cell.angle_beta   90.00
_cell.angle_gamma   90.00
#
_symmetry.space_group_name_H-M   'P 1'
#
loop_
_entity.id
_entity.type
_entity.pdbx_description
1 polymer ?
#
loop_
_entity_poly.entity_id
_entity_poly.type
_entity_poly.pdbx_seq_one_letter_code
_entity_poly.pdbx_strand_id
1 'polypeptide(L)' 'NKMHDHFYPSIGCAPCTRSVTPGEDIRSGRWWWENPENKECGLHVGKIIPIK' A
#
# COMPACT_ATOMS: atom_id res chain seq x y z
N ASN A 1 -11.12 -2.43 -11.18
CA ASN A 1 -11.20 -3.32 -10.00
C ASN A 1 -12.39 -2.85 -9.18
N LYS A 2 -13.37 -3.72 -8.88
CA LYS A 2 -14.61 -3.36 -8.15
C LYS A 2 -14.34 -2.69 -6.79
N MET A 3 -13.21 -3.00 -6.15
CA MET A 3 -12.85 -2.40 -4.86
C MET A 3 -12.49 -0.90 -4.98
N HIS A 4 -12.06 -0.41 -6.14
CA HIS A 4 -11.83 1.03 -6.32
C HIS A 4 -13.14 1.84 -6.20
N ASP A 5 -14.27 1.24 -6.59
CA ASP A 5 -15.60 1.86 -6.46
C ASP A 5 -16.07 1.91 -4.99
N HIS A 6 -15.44 1.11 -4.12
CA HIS A 6 -15.66 1.07 -2.68
C HIS A 6 -14.58 1.81 -1.88
N PHE A 7 -13.90 2.78 -2.50
CA PHE A 7 -12.87 3.60 -1.86
C PHE A 7 -11.61 2.84 -1.41
N TYR A 8 -11.21 1.80 -2.15
CA TYR A 8 -9.91 1.15 -1.97
C TYR A 8 -8.94 1.57 -3.10
N PRO A 9 -8.30 2.76 -3.04
CA PRO A 9 -7.38 3.22 -4.08
C PRO A 9 -6.05 2.45 -4.11
N SER A 10 -5.58 1.92 -2.97
CA SER A 10 -4.37 1.10 -2.87
C SER A 10 -4.70 -0.28 -2.32
N ILE A 11 -4.59 -1.31 -3.16
CA ILE A 11 -5.05 -2.67 -2.86
C ILE A 11 -3.84 -3.60 -2.71
N GLY A 12 -3.81 -4.38 -1.62
CA GLY A 12 -2.81 -5.41 -1.35
C GLY A 12 -3.45 -6.67 -0.78
N CYS A 13 -2.78 -7.31 0.19
CA CYS A 13 -3.36 -8.45 0.90
C CYS A 13 -4.62 -8.03 1.66
N ALA A 14 -5.64 -8.90 1.68
CA ALA A 14 -6.92 -8.65 2.35
C ALA A 14 -6.80 -8.13 3.81
N PRO A 15 -5.98 -8.70 4.70
CA PRO A 15 -5.88 -8.20 6.08
C PRO A 15 -5.15 -6.86 6.19
N CYS A 16 -4.41 -6.47 5.16
CA CYS A 16 -3.51 -5.31 5.19
C CYS A 16 -4.05 -4.10 4.41
N THR A 17 -5.28 -4.18 3.91
CA THR A 17 -5.89 -3.18 3.03
C THR A 17 -7.20 -2.69 3.63
N ARG A 18 -7.34 -1.38 3.86
CA ARG A 18 -8.60 -0.73 4.24
C ARG A 18 -9.03 0.30 3.20
N SER A 19 -10.32 0.65 3.21
CA SER A 19 -10.84 1.78 2.45
C SER A 19 -10.30 3.09 3.02
N VAL A 20 -10.17 4.11 2.18
CA VAL A 20 -9.79 5.46 2.58
C VAL A 20 -10.96 6.41 2.45
N THR A 21 -10.94 7.45 3.25
CA THR A 21 -11.91 8.55 3.18
C THR A 21 -11.48 9.60 2.14
N PRO A 22 -12.43 10.36 1.56
CA PRO A 22 -12.08 11.46 0.68
C PRO A 22 -11.17 12.47 1.38
N GLY A 23 -9.99 12.74 0.80
CA GLY A 23 -8.99 13.66 1.33
C GLY A 23 -7.82 12.98 2.07
N GLU A 24 -7.93 11.70 2.40
CA GLU A 24 -6.77 10.91 2.83
C GLU A 24 -5.83 10.61 1.64
N ASP A 25 -4.56 10.33 1.94
CA ASP A 25 -3.62 9.86 0.94
C ASP A 25 -4.07 8.51 0.36
N ILE A 26 -3.85 8.30 -0.94
CA ILE A 26 -4.28 7.09 -1.65
C ILE A 26 -3.66 5.81 -1.07
N ARG A 27 -2.51 5.90 -0.38
CA ARG A 27 -1.85 4.78 0.30
C ARG A 27 -2.15 4.71 1.79
N SER A 28 -2.91 5.65 2.38
CA SER A 28 -3.33 5.61 3.79
C SER A 28 -4.15 4.37 4.17
N GLY A 29 -4.66 3.64 3.18
CA GLY A 29 -5.34 2.36 3.35
C GLY A 29 -4.39 1.19 3.66
N ARG A 30 -3.07 1.39 3.54
CA ARG A 30 -2.03 0.38 3.78
C ARG A 30 -1.04 0.94 4.79
N TRP A 31 -0.45 0.08 5.63
CA TRP A 31 0.53 0.51 6.66
C TRP A 31 -0.04 1.48 7.70
N TRP A 32 -1.37 1.52 7.86
CA TRP A 32 -2.06 2.48 8.74
C TRP A 32 -1.81 2.24 10.24
N TRP A 33 -1.30 1.06 10.60
CA TRP A 33 -0.92 0.67 11.96
C TRP A 33 0.61 0.65 12.18
N GLU A 34 1.40 0.90 11.13
CA GLU A 34 2.85 0.68 11.14
C GLU A 34 3.62 2.01 11.29
N ASN A 35 4.92 1.94 11.61
CA ASN A 35 5.79 3.11 11.65
C ASN A 35 5.81 3.82 10.26
N PRO A 36 5.57 5.15 10.20
CA PRO A 36 5.62 5.93 8.96
C PRO A 36 6.90 5.80 8.13
N GLU A 37 8.01 5.38 8.74
CA GLU A 37 9.29 5.14 8.05
C GLU A 37 9.26 3.88 7.17
N ASN A 38 8.38 2.91 7.49
CA ASN A 38 8.28 1.62 6.80
C ASN A 38 6.97 1.52 6.02
N LYS A 39 6.96 2.06 4.80
CA LYS A 39 5.76 2.11 3.93
C LYS A 39 5.81 1.19 2.72
N GLU A 40 6.87 0.38 2.56
CA GLU A 40 7.06 -0.48 1.39
C GLU A 40 7.14 -1.96 1.77
N CYS A 41 6.51 -2.82 0.94
CA CYS A 41 6.51 -4.26 1.22
C CYS A 41 7.79 -4.92 0.70
N GLY A 42 8.03 -6.17 1.09
CA GLY A 42 9.21 -6.94 0.67
C GLY A 42 9.35 -7.16 -0.84
N LEU A 43 8.35 -6.79 -1.65
CA LEU A 43 8.48 -6.74 -3.12
C LEU A 43 9.32 -5.54 -3.60
N HIS A 44 9.44 -4.51 -2.77
CA HIS A 44 10.23 -3.31 -3.04
C HIS A 44 11.65 -3.53 -2.54
N VAL A 45 12.35 -4.47 -3.16
CA VAL A 45 13.79 -4.58 -3.00
C VAL A 45 14.44 -3.43 -3.75
N GLY A 46 15.25 -2.62 -3.06
CA GLY A 46 16.02 -1.53 -3.67
C GLY A 46 16.78 -2.03 -4.91
N LYS A 47 16.94 -1.15 -5.90
CA LYS A 47 17.54 -1.37 -7.23
C LYS A 47 18.32 -2.70 -7.30
N ILE A 48 17.71 -3.72 -7.89
CA ILE A 48 18.38 -5.01 -8.13
C ILE A 48 19.60 -4.68 -8.98
N ILE A 49 20.78 -4.67 -8.38
CA ILE A 49 22.03 -4.57 -9.11
C ILE A 49 22.18 -5.93 -9.77
N PRO A 50 22.08 -6.06 -11.11
CA PRO A 50 22.32 -7.34 -11.75
C PRO A 50 23.76 -7.74 -11.41
N ILE A 51 23.90 -8.81 -10.62
CA ILE A 51 25.20 -9.44 -10.38
C ILE A 51 25.60 -10.02 -11.74
N LYS A 52 26.59 -9.39 -12.38
CA LYS A 52 27.22 -9.90 -13.61
C LYS A 52 27.96 -11.20 -13.31
#